data_AF-A0A378BG21-F1
#
_entry.id   AF-A0A378BG21-F1
#
_cell.length_a   1.000
_cell.length_b   1.000
_cell.length_c   1.000
_cell.angle_alpha   90.00
_cell.angle_beta   90.00
_cell.angle_gamma   90.00
#
_symmetry.space_group_name_H-M   'P 1'
#
loop_
_entity.id
_entity.type
_entity.pdbx_description
1 polymer ?
#
loop_
_entity_poly.entity_id
_entity_poly.type
_entity_poly.pdbx_seq_one_letter_code
_entity_poly.pdbx_strand_id
1 'polypeptide(L)'
;MFSQKLRHVEDDELRIDIDPCYEADPYELKLDEMIDAEPEPEVIEGLPASDALTPADRYLELFTNVQKSRIFADSKTFPDCAPKHDPLDILRNYRKVKRQPDFDLRQFVEDNFWLPESQSDIYISDPSLTLKEHIDKLWPVLTREPQDHIPWSSLLALPQAYIVPGGRFSETYYWDSYFTMLGLAESGREDLLKCMADNFAWLIETYGHIPNGNRTYYLSRSQPPVFALMVELFEEDGVRGAKRYLDHLKMEHAFWMDGAESLIPHQAYRHVVRMPDGSLLNRYWDDRDTPRDESWREDVETARHSGRPANEVYRDLRAGAASGWDYSSRWLRDITRLASIRTTQFIPIDLNAFLFKLETTIANLSGLKGDRETETAFRQKAQDRRAAVNRYLWDDENGCFRDYDWRREQLALFSAASIVTLYVGLATHEQAERLADAVRARLLTPGDHGHRIRKR
;
A
#
# COMPACT_ATOMS: atom_id res chain seq x y z
N MET A 1 -38.96 8.51 -10.91
CA MET A 1 -39.59 8.41 -9.58
C MET A 1 -39.65 6.96 -9.14
N PHE A 2 -38.60 6.48 -8.47
CA PHE A 2 -38.67 5.29 -7.63
C PHE A 2 -38.08 5.71 -6.29
N SER A 3 -38.95 6.03 -5.34
CA SER A 3 -38.61 6.31 -3.96
C SER A 3 -38.03 5.03 -3.34
N GLN A 4 -36.71 4.90 -3.27
CA GLN A 4 -36.07 3.89 -2.43
C GLN A 4 -36.17 4.35 -0.98
N LYS A 5 -37.33 4.11 -0.37
CA LYS A 5 -37.47 4.17 1.09
C LYS A 5 -36.40 3.27 1.70
N LEU A 6 -35.65 3.80 2.66
CA LEU A 6 -34.89 3.01 3.62
C LEU A 6 -35.81 1.88 4.09
N ARG A 7 -35.52 0.64 3.68
CA ARG A 7 -36.16 -0.51 4.33
C ARG A 7 -35.81 -0.36 5.80
N HIS A 8 -36.84 -0.37 6.64
CA HIS A 8 -36.68 -0.67 8.06
C HIS A 8 -35.97 -2.02 8.11
N VAL A 9 -34.64 -1.97 8.24
CA VAL A 9 -33.85 -3.07 8.75
C VAL A 9 -34.18 -3.05 10.23
N GLU A 10 -34.77 -4.13 10.73
CA GLU A 10 -34.93 -4.36 12.16
C GLU A 10 -33.59 -4.01 12.83
N ASP A 11 -33.66 -3.22 13.90
CA ASP A 11 -32.56 -3.07 14.84
C ASP A 11 -32.26 -4.48 15.40
N ASP A 12 -31.51 -5.29 14.66
CA ASP A 12 -30.59 -6.23 15.27
C ASP A 12 -29.55 -5.32 15.92
N GLU A 13 -29.87 -4.90 17.14
CA GLU A 13 -28.90 -4.39 18.10
C GLU A 13 -27.64 -5.23 17.95
N LEU A 14 -26.52 -4.56 17.66
CA LEU A 14 -25.17 -5.09 17.78
C LEU A 14 -24.93 -5.46 19.25
N ARG A 15 -25.62 -6.48 19.77
CA ARG A 15 -25.19 -7.23 20.93
C ARG A 15 -24.14 -8.20 20.41
N ILE A 16 -22.90 -7.76 20.51
CA ILE A 16 -21.77 -8.68 20.69
C ILE A 16 -21.98 -9.27 22.10
N ASP A 17 -22.99 -10.14 22.24
CA ASP A 17 -23.13 -10.96 23.43
C ASP A 17 -22.02 -12.00 23.34
N ILE A 18 -21.07 -11.91 24.28
CA ILE A 18 -19.78 -12.60 24.37
C ILE A 18 -18.67 -11.82 23.65
N ASP A 19 -18.01 -10.94 24.40
CA ASP A 19 -16.61 -10.56 24.16
C ASP A 19 -15.81 -11.87 24.26
N PRO A 20 -15.39 -12.49 23.13
CA PRO A 20 -14.58 -13.69 23.23
C PRO A 20 -13.30 -13.25 23.94
N CYS A 21 -13.00 -13.89 25.07
CA CYS A 21 -11.73 -13.71 25.76
C CYS A 21 -10.63 -14.02 24.73
N TYR A 22 -10.10 -12.98 24.08
CA TYR A 22 -9.05 -13.10 23.09
C TYR A 22 -7.81 -13.57 23.82
N GLU A 23 -7.48 -14.85 23.68
CA GLU A 23 -6.10 -15.27 23.89
C GLU A 23 -5.26 -14.48 22.88
N ALA A 24 -4.39 -13.61 23.38
CA ALA A 24 -3.47 -12.87 22.54
C ALA A 24 -2.67 -13.86 21.68
N ASP A 25 -2.54 -13.59 20.37
CA ASP A 25 -1.72 -14.42 19.49
C ASP A 25 -0.32 -14.57 20.11
N PRO A 26 0.09 -15.80 20.52
CA PRO A 26 1.31 -15.99 21.30
C PRO A 26 2.59 -15.68 20.51
N TYR A 27 2.47 -15.50 19.20
CA TYR A 27 3.60 -15.13 18.34
C TYR A 27 3.60 -13.64 17.98
N GLU A 28 2.62 -12.84 18.43
CA GLU A 28 2.62 -11.39 18.26
C GLU A 28 3.09 -10.71 19.54
N LEU A 29 4.12 -9.89 19.44
CA LEU A 29 4.51 -9.00 20.53
C LEU A 29 3.45 -7.91 20.69
N LYS A 30 3.02 -7.65 21.92
CA LYS A 30 2.25 -6.47 22.29
C LYS A 30 3.12 -5.60 23.18
N LEU A 31 3.37 -4.36 22.77
CA LEU A 31 4.09 -3.37 23.57
C LEU A 31 3.09 -2.56 24.40
N ASP A 32 3.45 -2.22 25.64
CA ASP A 32 2.57 -1.47 26.57
C ASP A 32 2.31 -0.02 26.09
N GLU A 33 3.24 0.55 25.33
CA GLU A 33 3.10 1.85 24.65
C GLU A 33 3.04 1.62 23.13
N MET A 34 1.92 1.06 22.66
CA MET A 34 1.59 1.19 21.24
C MET A 34 1.21 2.65 21.00
N ILE A 35 2.11 3.43 20.39
CA ILE A 35 1.71 4.70 19.75
C ILE A 35 0.90 4.29 18.52
N ASP A 36 -0.38 3.99 18.75
CA ASP A 36 -1.38 3.61 17.75
C ASP A 36 -1.98 4.83 17.03
N ALA A 37 -1.45 6.02 17.27
CA ALA A 37 -1.87 7.21 16.54
C ALA A 37 -1.23 7.18 15.15
N GLU A 38 -2.06 6.92 14.13
CA GLU A 38 -1.73 7.29 12.76
C GLU A 38 -1.25 8.75 12.75
N PRO A 39 -0.18 9.06 11.98
CA PRO A 39 0.35 10.41 11.98
C PRO A 39 -0.73 11.37 11.46
N GLU A 40 -0.86 12.53 12.11
CA GLU A 40 -1.83 13.54 11.66
C GLU A 40 -1.36 14.18 10.33
N PRO A 41 -2.27 14.48 9.40
CA PRO A 41 -1.97 15.23 8.19
C PRO A 41 -1.30 16.58 8.47
N GLU A 42 -0.17 16.82 7.82
CA GLU A 42 0.58 18.07 7.94
C GLU A 42 -0.07 19.19 7.11
N VAL A 43 -0.02 20.41 7.65
CA VAL A 43 -0.50 21.62 6.96
C VAL A 43 0.63 22.26 6.17
N ILE A 44 0.51 22.30 4.85
CA ILE A 44 1.44 23.01 3.98
C ILE A 44 0.99 24.47 3.84
N GLU A 45 1.87 25.43 4.14
CA GLU A 45 1.58 26.85 4.01
C GLU A 45 1.11 27.19 2.59
N GLY A 46 -0.07 27.81 2.48
CA GLY A 46 -0.68 28.21 1.21
C GLY A 46 -1.56 27.13 0.54
N LEU A 47 -1.62 25.91 1.07
CA LEU A 47 -2.54 24.86 0.60
C LEU A 47 -3.68 24.65 1.62
N PRO A 48 -4.88 24.23 1.18
CA PRO A 48 -5.90 23.79 2.12
C PRO A 48 -5.44 22.61 2.96
N ALA A 49 -5.98 22.47 4.17
CA ALA A 49 -5.66 21.35 5.05
C ALA A 49 -6.50 20.11 4.70
N SER A 50 -5.85 18.94 4.73
CA SER A 50 -6.52 17.64 4.67
C SER A 50 -7.31 17.38 5.96
N ASP A 51 -8.28 16.48 5.93
CA ASP A 51 -8.98 16.08 7.17
C ASP A 51 -8.07 15.21 8.04
N ALA A 52 -7.96 15.52 9.34
CA ALA A 52 -7.15 14.75 10.29
C ALA A 52 -7.63 13.30 10.52
N LEU A 53 -8.87 12.97 10.18
CA LEU A 53 -9.45 11.65 10.37
C LEU A 53 -9.71 10.95 9.03
N THR A 54 -9.67 9.62 9.05
CA THR A 54 -10.20 8.83 7.93
C THR A 54 -11.69 9.09 7.72
N PRO A 55 -12.25 8.97 6.51
CA PRO A 55 -13.68 9.12 6.28
C PRO A 55 -14.57 8.26 7.19
N ALA A 56 -14.16 7.03 7.48
CA ALA A 56 -14.86 6.16 8.42
C ALA A 56 -14.89 6.74 9.84
N ASP A 57 -13.76 7.25 10.34
CA ASP A 57 -13.66 7.84 11.68
C ASP A 57 -14.32 9.22 11.76
N ARG A 58 -14.27 9.99 10.66
CA ARG A 58 -14.86 11.33 10.56
C ARG A 58 -16.38 11.30 10.55
N TYR A 59 -16.94 10.45 9.69
CA TYR A 59 -18.39 10.45 9.42
C TYR A 59 -19.14 9.32 10.12
N LEU A 60 -18.45 8.40 10.79
CA LEU A 60 -19.03 7.39 11.69
C LEU A 60 -20.24 6.66 11.08
N GLU A 61 -21.44 6.86 11.65
CA GLU A 61 -22.64 6.19 11.17
C GLU A 61 -23.08 6.65 9.77
N LEU A 62 -22.74 7.88 9.36
CA LEU A 62 -23.03 8.37 8.01
C LEU A 62 -22.23 7.56 7.01
N PHE A 63 -20.92 7.37 7.27
CA PHE A 63 -20.05 6.54 6.44
C PHE A 63 -20.61 5.12 6.30
N THR A 64 -20.88 4.48 7.43
CA THR A 64 -21.42 3.12 7.46
C THR A 64 -22.73 3.00 6.68
N ASN A 65 -23.64 3.96 6.82
CA ASN A 65 -24.93 3.94 6.13
C ASN A 65 -24.79 4.19 4.62
N VAL A 66 -23.86 5.05 4.20
CA VAL A 66 -23.55 5.23 2.77
C VAL A 66 -23.00 3.93 2.17
N GLN A 67 -21.99 3.33 2.79
CA GLN A 67 -21.38 2.09 2.27
C GLN A 67 -22.38 0.92 2.23
N LYS A 68 -23.22 0.76 3.26
CA LYS A 68 -24.27 -0.29 3.33
C LYS A 68 -25.38 -0.11 2.30
N SER A 69 -25.83 1.13 2.08
CA SER A 69 -26.97 1.42 1.22
C SER A 69 -26.68 1.27 -0.28
N ARG A 70 -25.39 1.16 -0.67
CA ARG A 70 -24.94 1.00 -2.06
C ARG A 70 -25.46 2.10 -2.99
N ILE A 71 -25.56 3.33 -2.47
CA ILE A 71 -25.87 4.50 -3.30
C ILE A 71 -24.74 4.79 -4.31
N PHE A 72 -23.52 4.30 -4.09
CA PHE A 72 -22.47 4.28 -5.10
C PHE A 72 -22.11 2.83 -5.46
N ALA A 73 -21.80 2.63 -6.75
CA ALA A 73 -21.41 1.31 -7.27
C ALA A 73 -20.05 0.89 -6.70
N ASP A 74 -19.08 1.80 -6.72
CA ASP A 74 -17.76 1.62 -6.13
C ASP A 74 -17.74 2.10 -4.67
N SER A 75 -17.20 1.26 -3.78
CA SER A 75 -17.03 1.58 -2.36
C SER A 75 -16.02 2.70 -2.13
N LYS A 76 -15.13 2.99 -3.10
CA LYS A 76 -14.16 4.09 -3.01
C LYS A 76 -14.78 5.47 -3.27
N THR A 77 -15.95 5.55 -3.88
CA THR A 77 -16.55 6.85 -4.26
C THR A 77 -16.79 7.76 -3.06
N PHE A 78 -17.38 7.25 -1.96
CA PHE A 78 -17.69 8.09 -0.80
C PHE A 78 -16.46 8.49 0.03
N PRO A 79 -15.49 7.59 0.32
CA PRO A 79 -14.21 7.96 0.93
C PRO A 79 -13.45 9.07 0.18
N ASP A 80 -13.62 9.17 -1.14
CA ASP A 80 -12.97 10.19 -1.97
C ASP A 80 -13.74 11.51 -2.05
N CYS A 81 -14.98 11.56 -1.57
CA CYS A 81 -15.80 12.75 -1.61
C CYS A 81 -15.23 13.85 -0.71
N ALA A 82 -15.04 15.05 -1.25
CA ALA A 82 -14.65 16.21 -0.46
C ALA A 82 -15.89 16.90 0.13
N PRO A 83 -15.90 17.26 1.41
CA PRO A 83 -17.07 17.90 2.02
C PRO A 83 -17.23 19.35 1.53
N LYS A 84 -18.47 19.78 1.36
CA LYS A 84 -18.83 21.16 0.98
C LYS A 84 -18.82 22.14 2.16
N HIS A 85 -18.88 21.60 3.36
CA HIS A 85 -19.04 22.32 4.63
C HIS A 85 -18.18 21.66 5.70
N ASP A 86 -18.14 22.26 6.90
CA ASP A 86 -17.43 21.68 8.04
C ASP A 86 -17.88 20.22 8.29
N PRO A 87 -16.95 19.25 8.32
CA PRO A 87 -17.29 17.84 8.47
C PRO A 87 -18.11 17.49 9.72
N LEU A 88 -17.88 18.18 10.84
CA LEU A 88 -18.63 17.95 12.08
C LEU A 88 -20.06 18.44 11.95
N ASP A 89 -20.28 19.56 11.25
CA ASP A 89 -21.62 20.09 11.02
C ASP A 89 -22.41 19.21 10.05
N ILE A 90 -21.78 18.62 9.03
CA ILE A 90 -22.41 17.62 8.16
C ILE A 90 -22.91 16.43 8.99
N LEU A 91 -22.08 15.85 9.86
CA LEU A 91 -22.47 14.71 10.68
C LEU A 91 -23.57 15.08 11.70
N ARG A 92 -23.47 16.26 12.32
CA ARG A 92 -24.53 16.78 13.22
C ARG A 92 -25.85 16.97 12.48
N ASN A 93 -25.82 17.50 11.26
CA ASN A 93 -27.00 17.68 10.45
C ASN A 93 -27.61 16.32 10.07
N TYR A 94 -26.78 15.37 9.61
CA TYR A 94 -27.20 14.00 9.31
C TYR A 94 -27.96 13.37 10.50
N ARG A 95 -27.41 13.49 11.72
CA ARG A 95 -28.05 12.97 12.94
C ARG A 95 -29.44 13.56 13.21
N LYS A 96 -29.67 14.83 12.84
CA LYS A 96 -30.97 15.50 12.99
C LYS A 96 -31.98 15.04 11.93
N VAL A 97 -31.54 14.84 10.69
CA VAL A 97 -32.46 14.62 9.56
C VAL A 97 -32.67 13.15 9.21
N LYS A 98 -31.76 12.23 9.58
CA LYS A 98 -31.77 10.81 9.16
C LYS A 98 -33.03 10.01 9.55
N ARG A 99 -33.82 10.50 10.51
CA ARG A 99 -35.07 9.87 10.98
C ARG A 99 -36.33 10.52 10.43
N GLN A 100 -36.20 11.55 9.58
CA GLN A 100 -37.35 12.21 8.97
C GLN A 100 -37.96 11.30 7.88
N PRO A 101 -39.30 11.27 7.74
CA PRO A 101 -39.96 10.38 6.78
C PRO A 101 -39.53 10.55 5.32
N ASP A 102 -39.15 11.77 4.93
CA ASP A 102 -38.77 12.13 3.55
C ASP A 102 -37.24 12.18 3.35
N PHE A 103 -36.45 11.66 4.30
CA PHE A 103 -34.99 11.66 4.19
C PHE A 103 -34.50 10.75 3.06
N ASP A 104 -33.73 11.32 2.13
CA ASP A 104 -33.01 10.59 1.08
C ASP A 104 -31.50 10.69 1.30
N LEU A 105 -30.85 9.54 1.49
CA LEU A 105 -29.42 9.48 1.79
C LEU A 105 -28.54 9.90 0.61
N ARG A 106 -28.95 9.59 -0.63
CA ARG A 106 -28.19 9.99 -1.82
C ARG A 106 -28.23 11.51 -1.97
N GLN A 107 -29.41 12.10 -1.89
CA GLN A 107 -29.59 13.56 -1.97
C GLN A 107 -28.80 14.25 -0.84
N PHE A 108 -28.85 13.71 0.38
CA PHE A 108 -28.07 14.23 1.49
C PHE A 108 -26.55 14.24 1.17
N VAL A 109 -26.02 13.17 0.58
CA VAL A 109 -24.60 13.12 0.19
C VAL A 109 -24.32 14.12 -0.93
N GLU A 110 -25.12 14.14 -1.99
CA GLU A 110 -24.94 15.06 -3.12
C GLU A 110 -25.03 16.54 -2.71
N ASP A 111 -25.84 16.87 -1.70
CA ASP A 111 -25.97 18.23 -1.18
C ASP A 111 -24.78 18.64 -0.31
N ASN A 112 -24.15 17.70 0.42
CA ASN A 112 -23.11 17.99 1.42
C ASN A 112 -21.69 17.66 0.96
N PHE A 113 -21.52 16.97 -0.17
CA PHE A 113 -20.22 16.54 -0.68
C PHE A 113 -20.05 16.82 -2.18
N TRP A 114 -18.81 17.08 -2.58
CA TRP A 114 -18.37 17.03 -3.97
C TRP A 114 -18.01 15.60 -4.32
N LEU A 115 -18.67 15.05 -5.34
CA LEU A 115 -18.34 13.73 -5.86
C LEU A 115 -17.00 13.80 -6.63
N PRO A 116 -16.19 12.73 -6.59
CA PRO A 116 -14.97 12.66 -7.41
C PRO A 116 -15.30 12.82 -8.89
N GLU A 117 -14.52 13.65 -9.60
CA GLU A 117 -14.72 13.86 -11.04
C GLU A 117 -14.32 12.61 -11.84
N SER A 118 -15.18 12.21 -12.79
CA SER A 118 -14.85 11.15 -13.75
C SER A 118 -13.97 11.72 -14.86
N GLN A 119 -12.70 11.33 -14.90
CA GLN A 119 -11.75 11.81 -15.91
C GLN A 119 -11.95 11.23 -17.31
N SER A 120 -12.93 10.32 -17.48
CA SER A 120 -13.30 9.76 -18.78
C SER A 120 -13.64 10.83 -19.83
N ASP A 121 -13.98 12.03 -19.38
CA ASP A 121 -14.47 13.10 -20.24
C ASP A 121 -13.36 14.08 -20.67
N ILE A 122 -12.12 13.93 -20.14
CA ILE A 122 -11.03 14.91 -20.32
C ILE A 122 -10.10 14.56 -21.50
N TYR A 123 -9.99 13.28 -21.88
CA TYR A 123 -9.09 12.85 -22.96
C TYR A 123 -9.75 11.90 -23.96
N ILE A 124 -9.66 12.23 -25.24
CA ILE A 124 -10.10 11.38 -26.35
C ILE A 124 -8.86 10.88 -27.09
N SER A 125 -8.69 9.56 -27.14
CA SER A 125 -7.57 8.94 -27.87
C SER A 125 -7.65 9.24 -29.36
N ASP A 126 -6.54 9.71 -29.92
CA ASP A 126 -6.35 9.93 -31.35
C ASP A 126 -5.67 8.69 -31.97
N PRO A 127 -6.38 7.89 -32.78
CA PRO A 127 -5.83 6.67 -33.38
C PRO A 127 -4.70 6.92 -34.38
N SER A 128 -4.47 8.17 -34.79
CA SER A 128 -3.36 8.52 -35.69
C SER A 128 -2.00 8.62 -35.00
N LEU A 129 -1.98 8.69 -33.66
CA LEU A 129 -0.76 8.76 -32.87
C LEU A 129 -0.09 7.39 -32.75
N THR A 130 1.23 7.40 -32.74
CA THR A 130 1.99 6.22 -32.29
C THR A 130 1.76 5.95 -30.80
N LEU A 131 2.04 4.73 -30.35
CA LEU A 131 1.94 4.39 -28.92
C LEU A 131 2.78 5.32 -28.03
N LYS A 132 3.99 5.69 -28.48
CA LYS A 132 4.86 6.60 -27.74
C LYS A 132 4.25 8.00 -27.62
N GLU A 133 3.80 8.57 -28.74
CA GLU A 133 3.17 9.90 -28.72
C GLU A 133 1.88 9.93 -27.90
N HIS A 134 1.10 8.84 -27.92
CA HIS A 134 -0.08 8.70 -27.08
C HIS A 134 0.29 8.71 -25.59
N ILE A 135 1.31 7.93 -25.17
CA ILE A 135 1.80 7.92 -23.79
C ILE A 135 2.32 9.30 -23.37
N ASP A 136 3.14 9.95 -24.20
CA ASP A 136 3.68 11.28 -23.90
C ASP A 136 2.57 12.33 -23.71
N LYS A 137 1.48 12.24 -24.47
CA LYS A 137 0.30 13.11 -24.33
C LYS A 137 -0.55 12.82 -23.10
N LEU A 138 -0.41 11.64 -22.48
CA LEU A 138 -1.15 11.31 -21.26
C LEU A 138 -0.49 11.89 -20.00
N TRP A 139 0.81 12.21 -20.02
CA TRP A 139 1.47 12.75 -18.82
C TRP A 139 0.76 13.97 -18.23
N PRO A 140 0.40 15.02 -18.99
CA PRO A 140 -0.33 16.16 -18.44
C PRO A 140 -1.73 15.81 -17.92
N VAL A 141 -2.39 14.81 -18.50
CA VAL A 141 -3.73 14.35 -18.06
C VAL A 141 -3.64 13.63 -16.71
N LEU A 142 -2.57 12.88 -16.50
CA LEU A 142 -2.30 12.12 -15.29
C LEU A 142 -1.58 12.95 -14.21
N THR A 143 -1.12 14.16 -14.52
CA THR A 143 -0.53 15.08 -13.54
C THR A 143 -1.60 15.69 -12.65
N ARG A 144 -1.35 15.71 -11.34
CA ARG A 144 -2.07 16.50 -10.36
C ARG A 144 -1.16 17.55 -9.78
N GLU A 145 -1.73 18.70 -9.50
CA GLU A 145 -1.00 19.83 -8.97
C GLU A 145 -1.39 20.10 -7.50
N PRO A 146 -0.48 20.63 -6.68
CA PRO A 146 -0.78 20.94 -5.27
C PRO A 146 -2.02 21.83 -5.08
N GLN A 147 -2.24 22.78 -5.98
CA GLN A 147 -3.39 23.69 -5.94
C GLN A 147 -4.75 23.02 -6.17
N ASP A 148 -4.78 21.78 -6.66
CA ASP A 148 -6.03 21.04 -6.89
C ASP A 148 -6.62 20.49 -5.57
N HIS A 149 -5.89 20.60 -4.47
CA HIS A 149 -6.29 20.05 -3.18
C HIS A 149 -7.53 20.76 -2.60
N ILE A 150 -8.51 19.97 -2.15
CA ILE A 150 -9.78 20.46 -1.59
C ILE A 150 -9.74 20.35 -0.06
N PRO A 151 -10.12 21.41 0.69
CA PRO A 151 -10.14 21.39 2.15
C PRO A 151 -10.95 20.22 2.72
N TRP A 152 -10.44 19.64 3.81
CA TRP A 152 -11.06 18.52 4.54
C TRP A 152 -11.33 17.28 3.68
N SER A 153 -10.74 17.18 2.49
CA SER A 153 -10.77 15.95 1.73
C SER A 153 -9.88 14.90 2.39
N SER A 154 -10.14 13.63 2.05
CA SER A 154 -9.26 12.54 2.43
C SER A 154 -7.93 12.56 1.67
N LEU A 155 -7.80 13.34 0.58
CA LEU A 155 -6.55 13.45 -0.18
C LEU A 155 -5.52 14.20 0.67
N LEU A 156 -4.33 13.65 0.86
CA LEU A 156 -3.24 14.33 1.53
C LEU A 156 -2.58 15.30 0.57
N ALA A 157 -2.45 16.56 0.97
CA ALA A 157 -1.72 17.56 0.19
C ALA A 157 -0.26 17.11 -0.02
N LEU A 158 0.28 17.39 -1.21
CA LEU A 158 1.69 17.16 -1.54
C LEU A 158 2.32 18.49 -1.99
N PRO A 159 3.60 18.74 -1.67
CA PRO A 159 4.26 20.01 -1.97
C PRO A 159 4.56 20.22 -3.46
N GLN A 160 4.66 19.16 -4.25
CA GLN A 160 5.00 19.22 -5.68
C GLN A 160 3.98 18.46 -6.53
N ALA A 161 4.00 18.71 -7.84
CA ALA A 161 3.20 17.95 -8.81
C ALA A 161 3.50 16.45 -8.76
N TYR A 162 2.50 15.62 -9.04
CA TYR A 162 2.64 14.16 -9.04
C TYR A 162 1.79 13.51 -10.12
N ILE A 163 2.15 12.28 -10.51
CA ILE A 163 1.38 11.48 -11.45
C ILE A 163 0.48 10.50 -10.69
N VAL A 164 -0.75 10.32 -11.21
CA VAL A 164 -1.70 9.30 -10.75
C VAL A 164 -1.83 8.17 -11.78
N PRO A 165 -2.21 6.93 -11.39
CA PRO A 165 -2.40 5.84 -12.34
C PRO A 165 -3.53 6.07 -13.35
N GLY A 166 -4.53 6.87 -12.99
CA GLY A 166 -5.68 7.22 -13.83
C GLY A 166 -6.94 6.39 -13.54
N GLY A 167 -8.07 6.84 -14.10
CA GLY A 167 -9.38 6.23 -13.86
C GLY A 167 -9.86 6.46 -12.43
N ARG A 168 -10.19 5.38 -11.69
CA ARG A 168 -10.64 5.47 -10.29
C ARG A 168 -9.54 5.94 -9.32
N PHE A 169 -8.28 5.84 -9.73
CA PHE A 169 -7.11 6.15 -8.93
C PHE A 169 -6.74 7.62 -9.16
N SER A 170 -7.16 8.46 -8.22
CA SER A 170 -7.01 9.93 -8.29
C SER A 170 -5.94 10.47 -7.35
N GLU A 171 -5.23 9.58 -6.67
CA GLU A 171 -4.12 9.85 -5.76
C GLU A 171 -2.83 9.21 -6.31
N THR A 172 -1.67 9.69 -5.85
CA THR A 172 -0.41 9.01 -6.13
C THR A 172 -0.37 7.67 -5.38
N TYR A 173 0.22 6.66 -6.01
CA TYR A 173 0.46 5.34 -5.39
C TYR A 173 1.95 5.09 -5.34
N TYR A 174 2.43 4.52 -4.23
CA TYR A 174 3.86 4.42 -3.98
C TYR A 174 4.60 3.59 -5.02
N TRP A 175 4.29 2.29 -5.16
CA TRP A 175 5.09 1.43 -6.04
C TRP A 175 4.81 1.65 -7.53
N ASP A 176 3.59 2.02 -7.91
CA ASP A 176 3.20 2.37 -9.28
C ASP A 176 4.08 3.51 -9.80
N SER A 177 4.35 4.48 -8.93
CA SER A 177 5.15 5.65 -9.24
C SER A 177 6.55 5.32 -9.69
N TYR A 178 7.17 4.24 -9.20
CA TYR A 178 8.49 3.84 -9.68
C TYR A 178 8.46 3.45 -11.16
N PHE A 179 7.47 2.65 -11.56
CA PHE A 179 7.32 2.24 -12.95
C PHE A 179 6.89 3.39 -13.86
N THR A 180 6.08 4.32 -13.34
CA THR A 180 5.78 5.57 -14.02
C THR A 180 7.03 6.43 -14.20
N MET A 181 7.88 6.54 -13.18
CA MET A 181 9.13 7.29 -13.23
C MET A 181 10.10 6.72 -14.29
N LEU A 182 10.17 5.39 -14.47
CA LEU A 182 10.92 4.81 -15.59
C LEU A 182 10.44 5.33 -16.95
N GLY A 183 9.12 5.47 -17.13
CA GLY A 183 8.54 6.05 -18.34
C GLY A 183 8.84 7.54 -18.49
N LEU A 184 8.74 8.30 -17.39
CA LEU A 184 9.07 9.74 -17.37
C LEU A 184 10.53 10.00 -17.72
N ALA A 185 11.45 9.16 -17.24
CA ALA A 185 12.86 9.23 -17.59
C ALA A 185 13.08 9.04 -19.11
N GLU A 186 12.44 8.03 -19.70
CA GLU A 186 12.51 7.81 -21.16
C GLU A 186 11.92 8.99 -21.96
N SER A 187 10.83 9.57 -21.48
CA SER A 187 10.19 10.77 -22.06
C SER A 187 10.95 12.07 -21.80
N GLY A 188 12.07 12.06 -21.05
CA GLY A 188 12.85 13.26 -20.71
C GLY A 188 12.16 14.23 -19.74
N ARG A 189 11.21 13.74 -18.94
CA ARG A 189 10.46 14.52 -17.93
C ARG A 189 11.17 14.56 -16.58
N GLU A 190 12.41 15.04 -16.60
CA GLU A 190 13.25 15.19 -15.39
C GLU A 190 12.59 16.10 -14.34
N ASP A 191 11.79 17.07 -14.78
CA ASP A 191 10.98 17.95 -13.93
C ASP A 191 10.05 17.14 -13.01
N LEU A 192 9.32 16.18 -13.57
CA LEU A 192 8.39 15.34 -12.82
C LEU A 192 9.09 14.28 -11.98
N LEU A 193 10.20 13.70 -12.46
CA LEU A 193 11.01 12.78 -11.66
C LEU A 193 11.39 13.43 -10.33
N LYS A 194 11.95 14.64 -10.41
CA LYS A 194 12.37 15.41 -9.26
C LYS A 194 11.19 15.69 -8.32
N CYS A 195 10.05 16.15 -8.84
CA CYS A 195 8.86 16.43 -8.05
C CYS A 195 8.36 15.19 -7.31
N MET A 196 8.27 14.04 -7.99
CA MET A 196 7.78 12.80 -7.37
C MET A 196 8.71 12.30 -6.27
N ALA A 197 10.02 12.30 -6.48
CA ALA A 197 10.95 11.86 -5.44
C ALA A 197 11.03 12.84 -4.26
N ASP A 198 10.91 14.15 -4.50
CA ASP A 198 10.81 15.16 -3.43
C ASP A 198 9.50 15.01 -2.64
N ASN A 199 8.38 14.64 -3.30
CA ASN A 199 7.12 14.31 -2.62
C ASN A 199 7.25 13.05 -1.74
N PHE A 200 7.89 11.99 -2.24
CA PHE A 200 8.08 10.77 -1.44
C PHE A 200 9.02 10.97 -0.25
N ALA A 201 10.08 11.77 -0.44
CA ALA A 201 10.94 12.22 0.64
C ALA A 201 10.12 12.98 1.71
N TRP A 202 9.29 13.94 1.29
CA TRP A 202 8.41 14.68 2.18
C TRP A 202 7.42 13.78 2.94
N LEU A 203 6.83 12.77 2.28
CA LEU A 203 5.95 11.80 2.91
C LEU A 203 6.66 11.01 4.03
N ILE A 204 7.91 10.59 3.80
CA ILE A 204 8.72 9.91 4.82
C ILE A 204 8.99 10.85 6.01
N GLU A 205 9.40 12.10 5.75
CA GLU A 205 9.67 13.07 6.81
C GLU A 205 8.43 13.37 7.65
N THR A 206 7.28 13.45 7.00
CA THR A 206 6.02 13.89 7.61
C THR A 206 5.28 12.76 8.32
N TYR A 207 5.17 11.59 7.68
CA TYR A 207 4.35 10.48 8.15
C TYR A 207 5.18 9.28 8.64
N GLY A 208 6.51 9.41 8.66
CA GLY A 208 7.45 8.35 9.03
C GLY A 208 7.61 7.25 7.99
N HIS A 209 6.79 7.24 6.93
CA HIS A 209 6.81 6.27 5.85
C HIS A 209 6.07 6.82 4.61
N ILE A 210 6.21 6.14 3.47
CA ILE A 210 5.39 6.43 2.30
C ILE A 210 4.10 5.62 2.41
N PRO A 211 2.92 6.25 2.55
CA PRO A 211 1.65 5.53 2.58
C PRO A 211 1.35 4.86 1.24
N ASN A 212 0.43 3.88 1.22
CA ASN A 212 0.00 3.17 0.00
C ASN A 212 -0.33 4.13 -1.15
N GLY A 213 -1.07 5.20 -0.82
CA GLY A 213 -1.21 6.39 -1.63
C GLY A 213 -1.46 7.62 -0.75
N ASN A 214 -1.48 8.82 -1.32
CA ASN A 214 -1.64 10.06 -0.53
C ASN A 214 -3.10 10.31 -0.11
N ARG A 215 -3.70 9.39 0.66
CA ARG A 215 -5.03 9.54 1.28
C ARG A 215 -4.96 9.24 2.78
N THR A 216 -5.80 9.87 3.59
CA THR A 216 -5.83 9.68 5.05
C THR A 216 -6.05 8.22 5.44
N TYR A 217 -6.97 7.53 4.77
CA TYR A 217 -7.25 6.10 4.99
C TYR A 217 -6.16 5.14 4.48
N TYR A 218 -5.05 5.68 3.94
CA TYR A 218 -3.84 4.94 3.58
C TYR A 218 -2.67 5.18 4.54
N LEU A 219 -2.77 6.09 5.52
CA LEU A 219 -1.70 6.35 6.50
C LEU A 219 -1.40 5.16 7.42
N SER A 220 -2.29 4.19 7.51
CA SER A 220 -2.11 2.98 8.31
C SER A 220 -1.19 1.94 7.67
N ARG A 221 -0.76 2.13 6.42
CA ARG A 221 0.08 1.16 5.69
C ARG A 221 0.91 1.79 4.60
N SER A 222 2.05 1.17 4.32
CA SER A 222 2.86 1.46 3.14
C SER A 222 2.45 0.62 1.91
N GLN A 223 3.38 0.47 0.98
CA GLN A 223 3.36 -0.38 -0.22
C GLN A 223 4.77 -0.97 -0.44
N PRO A 224 5.04 -1.82 -1.46
CA PRO A 224 6.38 -2.33 -1.72
C PRO A 224 7.45 -1.22 -1.75
N PRO A 225 8.53 -1.30 -0.95
CA PRO A 225 9.44 -0.17 -0.73
C PRO A 225 10.43 0.01 -1.87
N VAL A 226 10.01 0.78 -2.88
CA VAL A 226 10.77 1.03 -4.11
C VAL A 226 11.43 2.40 -4.14
N PHE A 227 11.39 3.19 -3.07
CA PHE A 227 12.02 4.52 -3.03
C PHE A 227 13.54 4.44 -3.23
N ALA A 228 14.21 3.40 -2.72
CA ALA A 228 15.62 3.14 -3.06
C ALA A 228 15.86 3.00 -4.56
N LEU A 229 14.94 2.34 -5.29
CA LEU A 229 15.01 2.22 -6.74
C LEU A 229 14.72 3.54 -7.45
N MET A 230 13.75 4.32 -6.95
CA MET A 230 13.47 5.67 -7.45
C MET A 230 14.70 6.57 -7.32
N VAL A 231 15.40 6.50 -6.17
CA VAL A 231 16.61 7.28 -5.89
C VAL A 231 17.76 6.91 -6.84
N GLU A 232 17.87 5.65 -7.25
CA GLU A 232 18.91 5.21 -8.19
C GLU A 232 18.72 5.72 -9.62
N LEU A 233 17.48 5.95 -10.07
CA LEU A 233 17.22 6.57 -11.38
C LEU A 233 17.92 7.92 -11.51
N PHE A 234 18.01 8.69 -10.43
CA PHE A 234 18.73 9.96 -10.40
C PHE A 234 20.25 9.81 -10.61
N GLU A 235 20.84 8.69 -10.22
CA GLU A 235 22.28 8.44 -10.48
C GLU A 235 22.53 8.03 -11.93
N GLU A 236 21.62 7.24 -12.52
CA GLU A 236 21.76 6.69 -13.88
C GLU A 236 21.45 7.74 -14.97
N ASP A 237 20.42 8.56 -14.79
CA ASP A 237 19.96 9.52 -15.80
C ASP A 237 20.66 10.89 -15.72
N GLY A 238 21.70 11.02 -14.88
CA GLY A 238 22.49 12.25 -14.76
C GLY A 238 21.87 13.34 -13.88
N VAL A 239 20.69 13.09 -13.28
CA VAL A 239 20.05 13.98 -12.32
C VAL A 239 20.75 13.88 -10.97
N ARG A 240 21.90 14.55 -10.81
CA ARG A 240 22.70 14.51 -9.57
C ARG A 240 21.87 14.89 -8.34
N GLY A 241 21.43 13.90 -7.57
CA GLY A 241 20.56 14.13 -6.41
C GLY A 241 20.52 13.02 -5.36
N ALA A 242 20.91 11.79 -5.69
CA ALA A 242 20.67 10.63 -4.81
C ALA A 242 21.18 10.79 -3.36
N LYS A 243 22.33 11.44 -3.17
CA LYS A 243 22.89 11.74 -1.85
C LYS A 243 21.95 12.54 -0.94
N ARG A 244 21.06 13.37 -1.49
CA ARG A 244 20.11 14.18 -0.71
C ARG A 244 19.04 13.34 -0.04
N TYR A 245 18.76 12.14 -0.55
CA TYR A 245 17.73 11.25 -0.04
C TYR A 245 18.25 10.20 0.96
N LEU A 246 19.55 10.21 1.29
CA LEU A 246 20.12 9.21 2.19
C LEU A 246 19.40 9.13 3.54
N ASP A 247 19.06 10.29 4.13
CA ASP A 247 18.43 10.31 5.46
C ASP A 247 17.00 9.78 5.38
N HIS A 248 16.27 10.11 4.31
CA HIS A 248 14.95 9.55 3.99
C HIS A 248 14.97 8.02 3.82
N LEU A 249 15.98 7.48 3.12
CA LEU A 249 16.14 6.02 3.00
C LEU A 249 16.39 5.36 4.36
N LYS A 250 17.17 6.00 5.24
CA LYS A 250 17.37 5.51 6.61
C LYS A 250 16.08 5.54 7.43
N MET A 251 15.27 6.60 7.28
CA MET A 251 13.96 6.72 7.94
C MET A 251 12.98 5.64 7.45
N GLU A 252 12.89 5.42 6.13
CA GLU A 252 12.07 4.34 5.59
C GLU A 252 12.54 2.96 6.09
N HIS A 253 13.85 2.71 6.12
CA HIS A 253 14.38 1.48 6.69
C HIS A 253 14.00 1.33 8.18
N ALA A 254 14.03 2.41 8.96
CA ALA A 254 13.62 2.39 10.36
C ALA A 254 12.14 2.02 10.52
N PHE A 255 11.25 2.54 9.67
CA PHE A 255 9.84 2.14 9.62
C PHE A 255 9.66 0.63 9.41
N TRP A 256 10.34 0.06 8.41
CA TRP A 256 10.24 -1.38 8.13
C TRP A 256 10.82 -2.25 9.25
N MET A 257 11.79 -1.73 10.01
CA MET A 257 12.48 -2.46 11.08
C MET A 257 11.96 -2.12 12.49
N ASP A 258 10.84 -1.40 12.60
CA ASP A 258 10.26 -0.99 13.87
C ASP A 258 9.98 -2.20 14.79
N GLY A 259 10.35 -2.05 16.06
CA GLY A 259 10.24 -3.09 17.11
C GLY A 259 11.16 -4.31 16.97
N ALA A 260 12.05 -4.36 15.97
CA ALA A 260 12.92 -5.54 15.73
C ALA A 260 13.76 -5.96 16.95
N GLU A 261 14.26 -4.99 17.73
CA GLU A 261 15.15 -5.24 18.88
C GLU A 261 14.41 -5.90 20.06
N SER A 262 13.09 -5.72 20.15
CA SER A 262 12.24 -6.25 21.23
C SER A 262 11.78 -7.68 20.98
N LEU A 263 11.94 -8.20 19.75
CA LEU A 263 11.45 -9.52 19.37
C LEU A 263 12.30 -10.64 19.95
N ILE A 264 11.67 -11.66 20.49
CA ILE A 264 12.31 -12.96 20.73
C ILE A 264 12.16 -13.86 19.49
N PRO A 265 12.97 -14.94 19.33
CA PRO A 265 12.80 -15.88 18.23
C PRO A 265 11.36 -16.42 18.15
N HIS A 266 10.86 -16.63 16.94
CA HIS A 266 9.48 -17.01 16.64
C HIS A 266 8.42 -15.93 16.94
N GLN A 267 8.81 -14.67 17.07
CA GLN A 267 7.87 -13.59 17.33
C GLN A 267 7.83 -12.59 16.17
N ALA A 268 6.68 -11.96 15.99
CA ALA A 268 6.49 -10.86 15.07
C ALA A 268 5.99 -9.60 15.81
N TYR A 269 6.31 -8.44 15.23
CA TYR A 269 5.77 -7.15 15.61
C TYR A 269 5.70 -6.30 14.35
N ARG A 270 4.51 -5.80 14.02
CA ARG A 270 4.26 -5.04 12.79
C ARG A 270 4.88 -5.73 11.57
N HIS A 271 5.85 -5.08 10.93
CA HIS A 271 6.52 -5.51 9.72
C HIS A 271 7.66 -6.50 9.94
N VAL A 272 8.08 -6.78 11.17
CA VAL A 272 9.27 -7.59 11.46
C VAL A 272 8.88 -8.94 12.04
N VAL A 273 9.55 -9.99 11.55
CA VAL A 273 9.48 -11.35 12.11
C VAL A 273 10.88 -11.80 12.47
N ARG A 274 11.08 -12.21 13.71
CA ARG A 274 12.32 -12.84 14.17
C ARG A 274 12.22 -14.35 13.99
N MET A 275 12.97 -14.85 13.03
CA MET A 275 13.01 -16.26 12.66
C MET A 275 13.61 -17.14 13.79
N PRO A 276 13.39 -18.46 13.79
CA PRO A 276 13.92 -19.35 14.83
C PRO A 276 15.43 -19.30 15.05
N ASP A 277 16.21 -19.01 14.01
CA ASP A 277 17.67 -18.87 14.11
C ASP A 277 18.12 -17.47 14.58
N GLY A 278 17.17 -16.59 14.90
CA GLY A 278 17.40 -15.23 15.34
C GLY A 278 17.53 -14.20 14.21
N SER A 279 17.56 -14.63 12.94
CA SER A 279 17.55 -13.72 11.79
C SER A 279 16.25 -12.93 11.71
N LEU A 280 16.31 -11.75 11.08
CA LEU A 280 15.17 -10.87 10.91
C LEU A 280 14.77 -10.85 9.44
N LEU A 281 13.48 -11.08 9.18
CA LEU A 281 12.85 -10.90 7.88
C LEU A 281 11.58 -10.08 8.08
N ASN A 282 11.03 -9.57 6.98
CA ASN A 282 9.89 -8.69 7.02
C ASN A 282 8.64 -9.29 6.39
N ARG A 283 7.48 -8.82 6.83
CA ARG A 283 6.15 -9.10 6.29
C ARG A 283 5.39 -7.81 5.99
N TYR A 284 4.39 -7.91 5.13
CA TYR A 284 3.42 -6.83 4.98
C TYR A 284 2.49 -6.79 6.19
N TRP A 285 2.18 -5.57 6.62
CA TRP A 285 1.36 -5.25 7.78
C TRP A 285 0.64 -3.92 7.52
N ASP A 286 -0.48 -3.73 8.18
CA ASP A 286 -1.21 -2.46 8.26
C ASP A 286 -1.53 -2.27 9.74
N ASP A 287 -1.43 -1.06 10.28
CA ASP A 287 -1.62 -0.79 11.71
C ASP A 287 -3.09 -0.82 12.16
N ARG A 288 -4.05 -0.81 11.23
CA ARG A 288 -5.47 -1.03 11.51
C ARG A 288 -5.91 -2.47 11.28
N ASP A 289 -6.87 -2.92 12.09
CA ASP A 289 -7.61 -4.17 11.94
C ASP A 289 -9.12 -3.95 11.75
N THR A 290 -9.50 -2.84 11.12
CA THR A 290 -10.89 -2.49 10.75
C THR A 290 -11.12 -2.66 9.24
N PRO A 291 -12.35 -2.69 8.72
CA PRO A 291 -12.58 -2.68 7.27
C PRO A 291 -11.91 -1.48 6.59
N ARG A 292 -11.40 -1.64 5.36
CA ARG A 292 -10.83 -0.54 4.58
C ARG A 292 -11.90 0.44 4.12
N ASP A 293 -11.65 1.74 4.24
CA ASP A 293 -12.60 2.78 3.82
C ASP A 293 -13.02 2.60 2.35
N GLU A 294 -12.03 2.42 1.46
CA GLU A 294 -12.21 2.28 0.02
C GLU A 294 -12.84 0.95 -0.43
N SER A 295 -13.03 0.00 0.49
CA SER A 295 -13.57 -1.34 0.21
C SER A 295 -14.38 -1.88 1.39
N TRP A 296 -15.04 -0.98 2.13
CA TRP A 296 -15.63 -1.29 3.43
C TRP A 296 -16.63 -2.43 3.36
N ARG A 297 -17.49 -2.40 2.34
CA ARG A 297 -18.54 -3.39 2.14
C ARG A 297 -17.94 -4.75 1.78
N GLU A 298 -16.96 -4.77 0.89
CA GLU A 298 -16.27 -5.95 0.42
C GLU A 298 -15.53 -6.65 1.56
N ASP A 299 -14.87 -5.87 2.43
CA ASP A 299 -14.16 -6.37 3.60
C ASP A 299 -15.11 -6.96 4.63
N VAL A 300 -16.20 -6.25 4.97
CA VAL A 300 -17.22 -6.73 5.92
C VAL A 300 -17.84 -8.06 5.45
N GLU A 301 -18.15 -8.19 4.16
CA GLU A 301 -18.68 -9.44 3.61
C GLU A 301 -17.64 -10.57 3.64
N THR A 302 -16.39 -10.26 3.30
CA THR A 302 -15.30 -11.24 3.33
C THR A 302 -15.07 -11.78 4.74
N ALA A 303 -15.04 -10.92 5.75
CA ALA A 303 -14.91 -11.32 7.14
C ALA A 303 -16.07 -12.19 7.61
N ARG A 304 -17.32 -11.86 7.24
CA ARG A 304 -18.51 -12.66 7.56
C ARG A 304 -18.39 -14.10 7.04
N HIS A 305 -17.81 -14.29 5.86
CA HIS A 305 -17.65 -15.62 5.27
C HIS A 305 -16.41 -16.38 5.75
N SER A 306 -15.54 -15.76 6.55
CA SER A 306 -14.25 -16.34 6.93
C SER A 306 -14.35 -17.42 8.02
N GLY A 307 -15.24 -17.24 9.00
CA GLY A 307 -15.26 -18.02 10.24
C GLY A 307 -14.09 -17.73 11.20
N ARG A 308 -13.24 -16.74 10.88
CA ARG A 308 -12.16 -16.23 11.73
C ARG A 308 -12.64 -14.98 12.47
N PRO A 309 -11.94 -14.56 13.55
CA PRO A 309 -12.21 -13.26 14.14
C PRO A 309 -12.05 -12.14 13.11
N ALA A 310 -13.03 -11.24 13.04
CA ALA A 310 -13.16 -10.31 11.92
C ALA A 310 -11.95 -9.37 11.78
N ASN A 311 -11.40 -8.91 12.91
CA ASN A 311 -10.26 -8.01 12.95
C ASN A 311 -8.99 -8.65 12.34
N GLU A 312 -8.73 -9.94 12.56
CA GLU A 312 -7.62 -10.63 11.90
C GLU A 312 -7.80 -10.68 10.38
N VAL A 313 -9.03 -10.91 9.91
CA VAL A 313 -9.33 -10.93 8.47
C VAL A 313 -9.14 -9.55 7.87
N TYR A 314 -9.59 -8.50 8.56
CA TYR A 314 -9.38 -7.12 8.14
C TYR A 314 -7.88 -6.77 8.08
N ARG A 315 -7.09 -7.16 9.09
CA ARG A 315 -5.63 -6.99 9.09
C ARG A 315 -4.98 -7.69 7.90
N ASP A 316 -5.38 -8.92 7.58
CA ASP A 316 -4.84 -9.67 6.44
C ASP A 316 -5.26 -9.08 5.07
N LEU A 317 -6.49 -8.56 4.97
CA LEU A 317 -6.99 -7.85 3.78
C LEU A 317 -6.22 -6.55 3.55
N ARG A 318 -5.96 -5.80 4.61
CA ARG A 318 -5.17 -4.56 4.59
C ARG A 318 -3.70 -4.81 4.28
N ALA A 319 -3.09 -5.81 4.91
CA ALA A 319 -1.73 -6.25 4.58
C ALA A 319 -1.63 -6.75 3.13
N GLY A 320 -2.69 -7.36 2.58
CA GLY A 320 -2.77 -7.72 1.16
C GLY A 320 -2.77 -6.49 0.24
N ALA A 321 -3.41 -5.39 0.65
CA ALA A 321 -3.32 -4.11 -0.05
C ALA A 321 -1.94 -3.44 0.12
N ALA A 322 -1.33 -3.53 1.31
CA ALA A 322 0.03 -3.07 1.57
C ALA A 322 1.08 -3.83 0.73
N SER A 323 0.76 -5.05 0.29
CA SER A 323 1.65 -5.80 -0.59
C SER A 323 1.63 -5.34 -2.04
N GLY A 324 0.61 -4.58 -2.47
CA GLY A 324 0.32 -4.28 -3.88
C GLY A 324 -0.24 -5.48 -4.68
N TRP A 325 -0.62 -6.57 -4.01
CA TRP A 325 -1.15 -7.79 -4.64
C TRP A 325 -2.54 -8.14 -4.09
N ASP A 326 -3.43 -7.15 -4.04
CA ASP A 326 -4.82 -7.26 -3.63
C ASP A 326 -5.74 -7.62 -4.82
N TYR A 327 -6.26 -8.85 -4.96
CA TYR A 327 -5.91 -10.04 -4.20
C TYR A 327 -5.36 -11.15 -5.10
N SER A 328 -4.55 -12.01 -4.50
CA SER A 328 -3.85 -13.10 -5.18
C SER A 328 -3.95 -14.39 -4.37
N SER A 329 -3.96 -15.52 -5.08
CA SER A 329 -3.86 -16.87 -4.50
C SER A 329 -2.62 -17.04 -3.61
N ARG A 330 -1.58 -16.23 -3.85
CA ARG A 330 -0.36 -16.11 -3.03
C ARG A 330 -0.63 -15.98 -1.53
N TRP A 331 -1.69 -15.26 -1.15
CA TRP A 331 -2.01 -14.96 0.26
C TRP A 331 -3.08 -15.88 0.86
N LEU A 332 -3.64 -16.81 0.09
CA LEU A 332 -4.82 -17.56 0.47
C LEU A 332 -4.47 -18.97 0.97
N ARG A 333 -5.17 -19.43 2.00
CA ARG A 333 -5.13 -20.85 2.39
C ARG A 333 -5.87 -21.74 1.39
N ASP A 334 -7.04 -21.27 0.96
CA ASP A 334 -7.81 -21.82 -0.14
C ASP A 334 -7.73 -20.82 -1.30
N ILE A 335 -7.00 -21.20 -2.35
CA ILE A 335 -6.67 -20.35 -3.50
C ILE A 335 -7.90 -19.82 -4.25
N THR A 336 -9.09 -20.37 -4.00
CA THR A 336 -10.34 -19.95 -4.65
C THR A 336 -11.20 -19.06 -3.76
N ARG A 337 -10.83 -18.87 -2.49
CA ARG A 337 -11.67 -18.22 -1.48
C ARG A 337 -10.91 -17.09 -0.77
N LEU A 338 -11.23 -15.85 -1.12
CA LEU A 338 -10.64 -14.66 -0.50
C LEU A 338 -10.80 -14.64 1.02
N ALA A 339 -11.93 -15.13 1.55
CA ALA A 339 -12.16 -15.26 3.00
C ALA A 339 -11.21 -16.24 3.73
N SER A 340 -10.23 -16.83 3.02
CA SER A 340 -9.14 -17.62 3.56
C SER A 340 -7.77 -16.90 3.55
N ILE A 341 -7.76 -15.60 3.21
CA ILE A 341 -6.59 -14.73 3.20
C ILE A 341 -5.88 -14.73 4.55
N ARG A 342 -4.55 -14.68 4.53
CA ARG A 342 -3.68 -14.77 5.72
C ARG A 342 -2.32 -14.12 5.48
N THR A 343 -2.32 -12.95 4.86
CA THR A 343 -1.13 -12.23 4.37
C THR A 343 -0.04 -12.06 5.44
N THR A 344 -0.41 -11.74 6.68
CA THR A 344 0.52 -11.51 7.79
C THR A 344 1.26 -12.77 8.28
N GLN A 345 0.85 -13.95 7.80
CA GLN A 345 1.49 -15.23 8.08
C GLN A 345 2.60 -15.59 7.08
N PHE A 346 2.81 -14.76 6.05
CA PHE A 346 3.83 -14.99 5.04
C PHE A 346 5.00 -14.00 5.20
N ILE A 347 6.20 -14.51 4.97
CA ILE A 347 7.43 -13.75 4.75
C ILE A 347 7.61 -13.60 3.24
N PRO A 348 7.30 -12.43 2.64
CA PRO A 348 7.28 -12.26 1.20
C PRO A 348 8.68 -12.13 0.61
N ILE A 349 8.97 -12.84 -0.48
CA ILE A 349 10.26 -12.75 -1.16
C ILE A 349 10.52 -11.36 -1.76
N ASP A 350 9.50 -10.75 -2.36
CA ASP A 350 9.62 -9.42 -2.97
C ASP A 350 9.94 -8.34 -1.93
N LEU A 351 9.21 -8.30 -0.81
CA LEU A 351 9.48 -7.35 0.27
C LEU A 351 10.92 -7.44 0.77
N ASN A 352 11.38 -8.66 1.06
CA ASN A 352 12.72 -8.87 1.58
C ASN A 352 13.80 -8.61 0.52
N ALA A 353 13.50 -8.77 -0.77
CA ALA A 353 14.37 -8.35 -1.85
C ALA A 353 14.45 -6.81 -1.97
N PHE A 354 13.32 -6.10 -1.85
CA PHE A 354 13.31 -4.63 -1.82
C PHE A 354 14.04 -4.06 -0.59
N LEU A 355 13.93 -4.69 0.57
CA LEU A 355 14.69 -4.26 1.76
C LEU A 355 16.19 -4.53 1.64
N PHE A 356 16.59 -5.63 0.99
CA PHE A 356 17.99 -5.83 0.61
C PHE A 356 18.48 -4.69 -0.31
N LYS A 357 17.66 -4.30 -1.28
CA LYS A 357 17.97 -3.15 -2.15
C LYS A 357 18.16 -1.89 -1.34
N LEU A 358 17.21 -1.54 -0.48
CA LEU A 358 17.27 -0.40 0.42
C LEU A 358 18.56 -0.40 1.27
N GLU A 359 18.89 -1.51 1.91
CA GLU A 359 20.11 -1.65 2.73
C GLU A 359 21.39 -1.44 1.90
N THR A 360 21.45 -2.01 0.69
CA THR A 360 22.61 -1.83 -0.20
C THR A 360 22.73 -0.40 -0.73
N THR A 361 21.63 0.26 -1.06
CA THR A 361 21.60 1.66 -1.51
C THR A 361 22.04 2.60 -0.39
N ILE A 362 21.56 2.41 0.84
CA ILE A 362 22.03 3.18 2.01
C ILE A 362 23.53 3.00 2.22
N ALA A 363 24.03 1.77 2.13
CA ALA A 363 25.46 1.50 2.28
C ALA A 363 26.29 2.24 1.21
N ASN A 364 25.89 2.13 -0.05
CA ASN A 364 26.58 2.77 -1.18
C ASN A 364 26.62 4.30 -1.03
N LEU A 365 25.46 4.92 -0.79
CA LEU A 365 25.35 6.37 -0.65
C LEU A 365 26.11 6.91 0.58
N SER A 366 26.15 6.15 1.68
CA SER A 366 26.93 6.50 2.87
C SER A 366 28.43 6.49 2.57
N GLY A 367 28.93 5.46 1.87
CA GLY A 367 30.31 5.39 1.41
C GLY A 367 30.67 6.55 0.47
N LEU A 368 29.77 6.93 -0.44
CA LEU A 368 29.94 8.09 -1.33
C LEU A 368 29.91 9.44 -0.60
N LYS A 369 29.34 9.53 0.61
CA LYS A 369 29.42 10.70 1.49
C LYS A 369 30.63 10.65 2.45
N GLY A 370 31.36 9.54 2.50
CA GLY A 370 32.48 9.34 3.42
C GLY A 370 32.08 8.81 4.81
N ASP A 371 30.82 8.46 5.02
CA ASP A 371 30.31 7.83 6.25
C ASP A 371 30.56 6.32 6.21
N ARG A 372 31.76 5.92 6.62
CA ARG A 372 32.23 4.52 6.59
C ARG A 372 31.58 3.63 7.65
N GLU A 373 31.16 4.21 8.76
CA GLU A 373 30.49 3.47 9.83
C GLU A 373 29.11 3.00 9.38
N THR A 374 28.28 3.92 8.87
CA THR A 374 26.97 3.56 8.30
C THR A 374 27.13 2.61 7.11
N GLU A 375 28.09 2.86 6.21
CA GLU A 375 28.37 1.96 5.09
C GLU A 375 28.60 0.52 5.58
N THR A 376 29.48 0.33 6.55
CA THR A 376 29.83 -1.00 7.07
C THR A 376 28.62 -1.66 7.75
N ALA A 377 27.88 -0.91 8.57
CA ALA A 377 26.69 -1.41 9.26
C ALA A 377 25.61 -1.89 8.28
N PHE A 378 25.30 -1.10 7.25
CA PHE A 378 24.29 -1.45 6.26
C PHE A 378 24.75 -2.53 5.27
N ARG A 379 26.05 -2.61 4.97
CA ARG A 379 26.62 -3.78 4.25
C ARG A 379 26.37 -5.07 5.03
N GLN A 380 26.57 -5.06 6.35
CA GLN A 380 26.32 -6.22 7.19
C GLN A 380 24.84 -6.59 7.20
N LYS A 381 23.93 -5.63 7.40
CA LYS A 381 22.48 -5.86 7.33
C LYS A 381 22.05 -6.52 6.02
N ALA A 382 22.53 -6.00 4.88
CA ALA A 382 22.26 -6.59 3.56
C ALA A 382 22.79 -8.02 3.42
N GLN A 383 23.98 -8.31 3.98
CA GLN A 383 24.55 -9.67 3.97
C GLN A 383 23.72 -10.64 4.82
N ASP A 384 23.32 -10.21 6.03
CA ASP A 384 22.50 -10.99 6.95
C ASP A 384 21.14 -11.30 6.34
N ARG A 385 20.49 -10.29 5.73
CA ARG A 385 19.22 -10.47 5.03
C ARG A 385 19.35 -11.44 3.86
N ARG A 386 20.39 -11.32 3.03
CA ARG A 386 20.63 -12.26 1.93
C ARG A 386 20.82 -13.69 2.45
N ALA A 387 21.53 -13.87 3.56
CA ALA A 387 21.69 -15.18 4.19
C ALA A 387 20.35 -15.75 4.68
N ALA A 388 19.53 -14.93 5.33
CA ALA A 388 18.19 -15.33 5.79
C ALA A 388 17.24 -15.66 4.64
N VAL A 389 17.23 -14.85 3.57
CA VAL A 389 16.47 -15.11 2.34
C VAL A 389 16.88 -16.43 1.70
N ASN A 390 18.19 -16.71 1.60
CA ASN A 390 18.68 -17.99 1.07
C ASN A 390 18.32 -19.18 1.96
N ARG A 391 18.19 -18.99 3.27
CA ARG A 391 17.83 -20.05 4.20
C ARG A 391 16.34 -20.37 4.17
N TYR A 392 15.49 -19.34 4.19
CA TYR A 392 14.05 -19.50 4.40
C TYR A 392 13.22 -19.43 3.14
N LEU A 393 13.69 -18.72 2.10
CA LEU A 393 12.90 -18.40 0.91
C LEU A 393 13.42 -19.08 -0.36
N TRP A 394 14.58 -19.73 -0.34
CA TRP A 394 15.10 -20.48 -1.49
C TRP A 394 14.61 -21.93 -1.48
N ASP A 395 13.90 -22.32 -2.52
CA ASP A 395 13.48 -23.69 -2.79
C ASP A 395 14.57 -24.39 -3.61
N ASP A 396 15.51 -25.04 -2.91
CA ASP A 396 16.62 -25.72 -3.58
C ASP A 396 16.20 -26.93 -4.39
N GLU A 397 15.04 -27.52 -4.14
CA GLU A 397 14.54 -28.61 -4.99
C GLU A 397 14.02 -28.08 -6.33
N ASN A 398 13.30 -26.95 -6.28
CA ASN A 398 12.65 -26.37 -7.46
C ASN A 398 13.46 -25.28 -8.16
N GLY A 399 14.59 -24.86 -7.59
CA GLY A 399 15.47 -23.85 -8.16
C GLY A 399 14.81 -22.48 -8.24
N CYS A 400 14.00 -22.09 -7.27
CA CYS A 400 13.33 -20.79 -7.26
C CYS A 400 13.16 -20.23 -5.86
N PHE A 401 12.97 -18.91 -5.75
CA PHE A 401 12.55 -18.31 -4.48
C PHE A 401 11.04 -18.39 -4.30
N ARG A 402 10.55 -18.52 -3.08
CA ARG A 402 9.12 -18.57 -2.71
C ARG A 402 8.92 -17.85 -1.39
N ASP A 403 7.73 -17.34 -1.12
CA ASP A 403 7.42 -16.82 0.21
C ASP A 403 7.48 -17.95 1.24
N TYR A 404 7.58 -17.61 2.53
CA TYR A 404 7.59 -18.60 3.60
C TYR A 404 6.42 -18.38 4.55
N ASP A 405 5.61 -19.42 4.74
CA ASP A 405 4.54 -19.46 5.74
C ASP A 405 5.18 -19.73 7.11
N TRP A 406 5.54 -18.67 7.83
CA TRP A 406 6.32 -18.79 9.07
C TRP A 406 5.54 -19.41 10.22
N ARG A 407 4.20 -19.43 10.12
CA ARG A 407 3.33 -20.11 11.09
C ARG A 407 3.23 -21.61 10.86
N ARG A 408 3.38 -22.06 9.61
CA ARG A 408 3.38 -23.49 9.24
C ARG A 408 4.76 -24.06 8.94
N GLU A 409 5.78 -23.21 8.94
CA GLU A 409 7.16 -23.53 8.65
C GLU A 409 7.35 -24.22 7.29
N GLN A 410 6.76 -23.66 6.24
CA GLN A 410 6.81 -24.22 4.89
C GLN A 410 6.85 -23.14 3.79
N LEU A 411 7.44 -23.50 2.65
CA LEU A 411 7.45 -22.63 1.46
C LEU A 411 6.03 -22.49 0.87
N ALA A 412 5.63 -21.26 0.56
CA ALA A 412 4.37 -20.88 -0.05
C ALA A 412 4.38 -21.10 -1.58
N LEU A 413 3.33 -20.72 -2.32
CA LEU A 413 3.27 -20.92 -3.77
C LEU A 413 4.39 -20.18 -4.53
N PHE A 414 4.83 -20.74 -5.66
CA PHE A 414 5.72 -20.04 -6.59
C PHE A 414 4.95 -18.95 -7.34
N SER A 415 5.52 -17.73 -7.41
CA SER A 415 4.89 -16.56 -8.03
C SER A 415 5.91 -15.72 -8.79
N ALA A 416 5.46 -14.67 -9.48
CA ALA A 416 6.37 -13.75 -10.17
C ALA A 416 7.23 -12.91 -9.20
N ALA A 417 6.87 -12.86 -7.91
CA ALA A 417 7.63 -12.15 -6.89
C ALA A 417 9.08 -12.64 -6.78
N SER A 418 9.33 -13.91 -7.11
CA SER A 418 10.68 -14.49 -7.15
C SER A 418 11.63 -13.74 -8.09
N ILE A 419 11.11 -13.07 -9.13
CA ILE A 419 11.93 -12.37 -10.13
C ILE A 419 12.53 -11.09 -9.54
N VAL A 420 11.93 -10.52 -8.49
CA VAL A 420 12.45 -9.33 -7.82
C VAL A 420 13.87 -9.56 -7.29
N THR A 421 14.21 -10.80 -6.88
CA THR A 421 15.58 -11.12 -6.42
C THR A 421 16.64 -10.96 -7.50
N LEU A 422 16.28 -11.14 -8.78
CA LEU A 422 17.15 -10.87 -9.92
C LEU A 422 17.27 -9.37 -10.13
N TYR A 423 16.12 -8.69 -10.09
CA TYR A 423 16.01 -7.27 -10.36
C TYR A 423 16.88 -6.42 -9.42
N VAL A 424 16.92 -6.77 -8.14
CA VAL A 424 17.69 -6.05 -7.12
C VAL A 424 19.12 -6.59 -6.92
N GLY A 425 19.52 -7.61 -7.69
CA GLY A 425 20.85 -8.22 -7.57
C GLY A 425 21.08 -9.01 -6.27
N LEU A 426 20.01 -9.56 -5.66
CA LEU A 426 20.10 -10.40 -4.46
C LEU A 426 20.59 -11.81 -4.80
N ALA A 427 20.04 -12.40 -5.87
CA ALA A 427 20.33 -13.78 -6.26
C ALA A 427 21.77 -13.95 -6.75
N THR A 428 22.37 -15.10 -6.45
CA THR A 428 23.64 -15.49 -7.07
C THR A 428 23.46 -15.84 -8.55
N HIS A 429 24.58 -15.93 -9.29
CA HIS A 429 24.55 -16.33 -10.69
C HIS A 429 23.89 -17.70 -10.91
N GLU A 430 24.25 -18.70 -10.08
CA GLU A 430 23.65 -20.04 -10.13
C GLU A 430 22.14 -20.01 -9.82
N GLN A 431 21.73 -19.27 -8.79
CA GLN A 431 20.31 -19.10 -8.47
C GLN A 431 19.55 -18.42 -9.61
N ALA A 432 20.19 -17.47 -10.30
CA ALA A 432 19.59 -16.77 -11.43
C ALA A 432 19.34 -17.69 -12.62
N GLU A 433 20.29 -18.57 -12.97
CA GLU A 433 20.11 -19.56 -14.03
C GLU A 433 18.95 -20.52 -13.71
N ARG A 434 18.93 -21.06 -12.49
CA ARG A 434 17.88 -21.99 -12.05
C ARG A 434 16.51 -21.34 -11.99
N LEU A 435 16.44 -20.10 -11.52
CA LEU A 435 15.19 -19.34 -11.50
C LEU A 435 14.71 -19.03 -12.92
N ALA A 436 15.61 -18.73 -13.86
CA ALA A 436 15.24 -18.50 -15.26
C ALA A 436 14.55 -19.73 -15.87
N ASP A 437 15.04 -20.94 -15.56
CA ASP A 437 14.40 -22.18 -15.99
C ASP A 437 13.02 -22.39 -15.35
N ALA A 438 12.89 -22.12 -14.04
CA ALA A 438 11.61 -22.19 -13.34
C ALA A 438 10.58 -21.20 -13.91
N VAL A 439 10.98 -19.96 -14.19
CA VAL A 439 10.14 -18.93 -14.83
C VAL A 439 9.72 -19.38 -16.23
N ARG A 440 10.66 -19.85 -17.06
CA ARG A 440 10.37 -20.34 -18.42
C ARG A 440 9.36 -21.49 -18.40
N ALA A 441 9.51 -22.42 -17.48
CA ALA A 441 8.65 -23.60 -17.41
C ALA A 441 7.24 -23.32 -16.84
N ARG A 442 7.11 -22.40 -15.88
CA ARG A 442 5.89 -22.30 -15.05
C ARG A 442 5.13 -20.99 -15.26
N LEU A 443 5.83 -19.92 -15.59
CA LEU A 443 5.27 -18.57 -15.69
C LEU A 443 5.24 -18.06 -17.12
N LEU A 444 6.15 -18.46 -18.00
CA LEU A 444 6.20 -17.93 -19.36
C LEU A 444 5.04 -18.46 -20.21
N THR A 445 4.24 -17.57 -20.78
CA THR A 445 3.18 -17.89 -21.73
C THR A 445 3.22 -16.94 -22.93
N PRO A 446 2.69 -17.35 -24.11
CA PRO A 446 2.43 -16.40 -25.17
C PRO A 446 1.49 -15.30 -24.65
N GLY A 447 1.99 -14.08 -24.52
CA GLY A 447 1.14 -12.90 -24.66
C GLY A 447 1.15 -12.58 -26.15
N ASP A 448 0.03 -12.15 -26.73
CA ASP A 448 0.10 -11.67 -28.11
C ASP A 448 1.21 -10.60 -28.21
N HIS A 449 2.25 -10.94 -28.99
CA HIS A 449 3.49 -10.20 -29.31
C HIS A 449 4.56 -10.06 -28.20
N GLY A 450 4.74 -11.07 -27.35
CA GLY A 450 5.92 -11.17 -26.48
C GLY A 450 5.63 -12.01 -25.25
N HIS A 451 6.58 -12.87 -24.89
CA HIS A 451 6.42 -13.77 -23.74
C HIS A 451 6.13 -12.99 -22.44
N ARG A 452 5.03 -13.34 -21.74
CA ARG A 452 4.65 -12.75 -20.43
C ARG A 452 4.76 -13.76 -19.31
N ILE A 453 4.93 -13.27 -18.09
CA ILE A 453 4.88 -14.02 -16.82
C ILE A 453 3.43 -14.16 -16.35
N ARG A 454 2.97 -15.38 -16.03
CA ARG A 454 1.63 -15.66 -15.49
C ARG A 454 1.41 -14.88 -14.19
N LYS A 455 0.31 -14.12 -14.12
CA LYS A 455 -0.35 -13.81 -12.86
C LYS A 455 -1.14 -15.07 -12.44
N ARG A 456 -0.70 -15.77 -11.40
CA ARG A 456 -1.46 -16.86 -10.75
C ARG A 456 -1.90 -16.41 -9.36
#